data_AF-A0A2M8NJR8-F1
#
_entry.id   AF-A0A2M8NJR8-F1
#
_cell.length_a   1.000
_cell.length_b   1.000
_cell.length_c   1.000
_cell.angle_alpha   90.00
_cell.angle_beta   90.00
_cell.angle_gamma   90.00
#
_symmetry.space_group_name_H-M   'P 1'
#
loop_
_entity.id
_entity.type
_entity.pdbx_description
1 polymer ?
#
loop_
_entity_poly.entity_id
_entity_poly.type
_entity_poly.pdbx_seq_one_letter_code
_entity_poly.pdbx_strand_id
1 'polypeptide(L)' 'MGHAGAIISGSKGTAKAKMEALEKAGARVATNPTQLGDLTAEALGLN' A
#
# COMPACT_ATOMS: atom_id res chain seq x y z
N MET A 1 -5.06 -15.28 5.49
CA MET A 1 -5.92 -14.45 4.61
C MET A 1 -7.32 -15.03 4.61
N GLY A 2 -8.22 -14.56 5.50
CA GLY A 2 -9.56 -15.14 5.68
C GLY A 2 -10.60 -14.71 4.64
N HIS A 3 -10.35 -13.61 3.93
CA HIS A 3 -11.22 -13.14 2.84
C HIS A 3 -10.98 -13.98 1.58
N ALA A 4 -12.04 -14.44 0.89
CA ALA A 4 -11.94 -15.36 -0.26
C ALA A 4 -10.99 -14.84 -1.36
N GLY A 5 -11.03 -13.54 -1.66
CA GLY A 5 -10.17 -12.90 -2.68
C GLY A 5 -8.76 -12.53 -2.21
N ALA A 6 -8.42 -12.74 -0.94
CA ALA A 6 -7.12 -12.37 -0.39
C ALA A 6 -6.09 -13.48 -0.66
N ILE A 7 -5.80 -13.73 -1.94
CA ILE A 7 -4.99 -14.86 -2.41
C ILE A 7 -3.87 -14.42 -3.36
N ILE A 8 -2.71 -15.07 -3.24
CA ILE A 8 -1.62 -14.99 -4.22
C ILE A 8 -1.69 -16.27 -5.06
N SER A 9 -1.78 -16.14 -6.38
CA SER A 9 -1.84 -17.28 -7.31
C SER A 9 -0.64 -17.23 -8.26
N GLY A 10 0.20 -18.27 -8.19
CA GLY A 10 1.52 -18.25 -8.82
C GLY A 10 2.33 -17.03 -8.33
N SER A 11 2.78 -16.19 -9.26
CA SER A 11 3.52 -14.96 -8.95
C SER A 11 2.65 -13.69 -8.93
N LYS A 12 1.32 -13.79 -9.06
CA LYS A 12 0.40 -12.65 -9.15
C LYS A 12 -0.36 -12.43 -7.83
N GLY A 13 -0.66 -11.16 -7.53
CA GLY A 13 -1.47 -10.77 -6.37
C GLY A 13 -0.66 -10.42 -5.11
N THR A 14 0.67 -10.42 -5.18
CA THR A 14 1.54 -10.09 -4.03
C THR A 14 1.35 -8.64 -3.58
N ALA A 15 1.55 -8.38 -2.28
CA ALA A 15 1.53 -7.03 -1.73
C ALA A 15 2.62 -6.16 -2.37
N LYS A 16 3.84 -6.70 -2.52
CA LYS A 16 4.98 -6.00 -3.13
C LYS A 16 4.67 -5.46 -4.53
N ALA A 17 4.10 -6.29 -5.41
CA ALA A 17 3.77 -5.85 -6.77
C ALA A 17 2.74 -4.72 -6.79
N LYS A 18 1.79 -4.71 -5.83
CA LYS A 18 0.80 -3.64 -5.70
C LYS A 18 1.43 -2.35 -5.17
N MET A 19 2.31 -2.46 -4.16
CA MET A 19 3.05 -1.33 -3.61
C MET A 19 3.91 -0.65 -4.68
N GLU A 20 4.72 -1.42 -5.42
CA GLU A 20 5.55 -0.88 -6.52
C GLU A 20 4.72 -0.20 -7.62
N ALA A 21 3.55 -0.76 -7.97
CA ALA A 21 2.67 -0.17 -8.97
C ALA A 21 2.09 1.17 -8.52
N LEU A 22 1.69 1.27 -7.24
CA LEU A 22 1.18 2.51 -6.65
C LEU A 22 2.28 3.57 -6.53
N GLU A 23 3.48 3.20 -6.08
CA GLU A 23 4.64 4.11 -6.04
C GLU A 23 4.99 4.65 -7.42
N LYS A 24 5.00 3.79 -8.45
CA LYS A 24 5.21 4.21 -9.85
C LYS A 24 4.13 5.16 -10.37
N ALA A 25 2.92 5.07 -9.83
CA ALA A 25 1.83 6.00 -10.14
C ALA A 25 1.89 7.31 -9.32
N GLY A 26 2.90 7.50 -8.49
CA GLY A 26 3.09 8.69 -7.65
C GLY A 26 2.35 8.64 -6.31
N ALA A 27 1.76 7.51 -5.94
CA ALA A 27 1.15 7.36 -4.62
C ALA A 27 2.22 7.19 -3.54
N ARG A 28 1.96 7.78 -2.36
CA ARG A 28 2.73 7.48 -1.15
C ARG A 28 2.26 6.14 -0.59
N VAL A 29 3.17 5.21 -0.35
CA VAL A 29 2.86 3.87 0.12
C VAL A 29 3.45 3.65 1.51
N ALA A 30 2.57 3.36 2.48
CA ALA A 30 2.97 2.97 3.81
C ALA A 30 3.46 1.51 3.83
N THR A 31 4.60 1.24 4.48
CA THR A 31 5.10 -0.13 4.66
C THR A 31 4.66 -0.73 6.00
N ASN A 32 4.24 0.13 6.94
CA ASN A 32 3.61 -0.25 8.19
C ASN A 32 2.25 0.46 8.32
N PRO A 33 1.16 -0.23 8.71
CA PRO A 33 -0.14 0.38 8.96
C PRO A 33 -0.11 1.61 9.88
N THR A 34 0.82 1.67 10.84
CA THR A 34 0.93 2.81 11.77
C THR A 34 1.37 4.11 11.09
N GLN A 35 2.00 4.05 9.92
CA GLN A 35 2.47 5.22 9.18
C GLN A 35 1.35 5.95 8.42
N LEU A 36 0.17 5.36 8.30
CA LEU A 36 -0.93 5.93 7.50
C LEU A 36 -1.34 7.32 8.00
N GLY A 37 -1.34 7.55 9.31
CA GLY A 37 -1.66 8.85 9.91
C GLY A 37 -0.68 9.93 9.46
N ASP A 38 0.61 9.69 9.66
CA ASP A 38 1.69 10.63 9.34
C ASP A 38 1.72 10.96 7.83
N LEU A 39 1.64 9.94 6.98
CA LEU A 39 1.66 10.12 5.52
C LEU A 39 0.44 10.89 5.01
N THR A 40 -0.72 10.69 5.64
CA THR A 40 -1.95 11.43 5.29
C THR A 40 -1.84 12.88 5.72
N ALA A 41 -1.36 13.16 6.94
CA ALA A 41 -1.15 14.52 7.42
C ALA A 41 -0.13 15.27 6.54
N GLU A 42 0.97 14.61 6.15
CA GLU A 42 1.95 15.17 5.21
C GLU A 42 1.31 15.43 3.83
N ALA A 43 0.38 14.59 3.36
CA ALA A 43 -0.26 14.75 2.06
C ALA A 43 -1.24 15.92 2.03
N LEU A 44 -1.81 16.25 3.19
CA LEU A 44 -2.71 17.38 3.39
C LEU A 44 -1.99 18.67 3.78
N GLY A 45 -0.67 18.65 3.97
CA GLY A 45 0.12 19.82 4.39
C GLY A 45 -0.14 20.22 5.85
N LEU A 46 -0.48 19.26 6.71
CA LEU A 46 -0.78 19.49 8.13
C LEU A 46 0.46 19.36 9.04
N ASN A 47 1.62 19.03 8.45
CA ASN A 47 2.91 18.82 9.13
C ASN A 47 4.00 19.69 8.50
#